data_AF-A0A522VSN5-F1
#
_entry.id   AF-A0A522VSN5-F1
#
_cell.length_a   1.000
_cell.length_b   1.000
_cell.length_c   1.000
_cell.angle_alpha   90.00
_cell.angle_beta   90.00
_cell.angle_gamma   90.00
#
_symmetry.space_group_name_H-M   'P 1'
#
loop_
_entity.id
_entity.type
_entity.pdbx_description
1 polymer ?
#
loop_
_entity_poly.entity_id
_entity_poly.type
_entity_poly.pdbx_seq_one_letter_code
_entity_poly.pdbx_strand_id
1 'polypeptide(L)'
;MNQRVLLDLNAPTFQADFVRLEAEDLKQTAKTLRKLLGMTWDVVYRDTGLKWEEIRSSKGTYTLRISRKCRAIVVREGDFMRFLAIHADHNGAYENRGS
;
A
#
# COMPACT_ATOMS: atom_id res chain seq x y z
N MET A 1 -10.84 1.40 20.35
CA MET A 1 -10.33 2.75 20.03
C MET A 1 -10.51 2.96 18.53
N ASN A 2 -11.35 3.91 18.12
CA ASN A 2 -11.67 4.18 16.70
C ASN A 2 -10.68 5.18 16.10
N GLN A 3 -9.40 4.83 16.12
CA GLN A 3 -8.36 5.71 15.61
C GLN A 3 -8.39 5.73 14.07
N ARG A 4 -8.55 6.93 13.49
CA ARG A 4 -8.53 7.13 12.05
C ARG A 4 -7.13 6.89 11.48
N VAL A 5 -7.10 6.42 10.24
CA VAL A 5 -5.85 6.23 9.50
C VAL A 5 -5.45 7.55 8.85
N LEU A 6 -4.21 7.97 9.08
CA LEU A 6 -3.57 9.02 8.30
C LEU A 6 -2.68 8.36 7.24
N LEU A 7 -2.59 8.93 6.04
CA LEU A 7 -1.72 8.39 4.99
C LEU A 7 -0.47 9.25 4.85
N ASP A 8 0.69 8.63 4.92
CA ASP A 8 1.95 9.23 4.49
C ASP A 8 2.34 8.65 3.13
N LEU A 9 2.39 9.53 2.13
CA LEU A 9 2.73 9.22 0.73
C LEU A 9 4.08 9.82 0.33
N ASN A 10 4.92 10.14 1.31
CA ASN A 10 6.14 10.93 1.11
C ASN A 10 7.38 10.09 0.81
N ALA A 11 7.26 8.75 0.76
CA ALA A 11 8.39 7.91 0.41
C ALA A 11 8.79 8.15 -1.07
N PRO A 12 10.07 8.44 -1.36
CA PRO A 12 10.52 8.71 -2.73
C PRO A 12 10.23 7.55 -3.69
N THR A 13 10.40 6.31 -3.22
CA THR A 13 10.10 5.10 -4.01
C THR A 13 8.62 5.03 -4.35
N PHE A 14 7.74 5.21 -3.36
CA PHE A 14 6.29 5.28 -3.59
C PHE A 14 5.93 6.34 -4.62
N GLN A 15 6.48 7.55 -4.52
CA GLN A 15 6.17 8.62 -5.47
C GLN A 15 6.62 8.26 -6.89
N ALA A 16 7.82 7.70 -7.04
CA ALA A 16 8.33 7.25 -8.33
C ALA A 16 7.48 6.13 -8.95
N ASP A 17 7.02 5.17 -8.15
CA ASP A 17 6.13 4.10 -8.62
C ASP A 17 4.74 4.65 -8.97
N PHE A 18 4.19 5.53 -8.11
CA PHE A 18 2.84 6.08 -8.25
C PHE A 18 2.68 6.89 -9.53
N VAL A 19 3.66 7.71 -9.91
CA VAL A 19 3.60 8.51 -11.14
C VAL A 19 3.80 7.69 -12.42
N ARG A 20 4.29 6.44 -12.29
CA ARG A 20 4.48 5.51 -13.42
C ARG A 20 3.27 4.61 -13.67
N LEU A 21 2.27 4.62 -12.79
CA LEU A 21 1.06 3.82 -12.96
C LEU A 21 0.28 4.24 -14.21
N GLU A 22 -0.26 3.25 -14.90
CA GLU A 22 -1.20 3.49 -16.00
C GLU A 22 -2.48 4.18 -15.47
N ALA A 23 -3.19 4.89 -16.34
CA ALA A 23 -4.35 5.71 -15.96
C ALA A 23 -5.42 4.92 -15.17
N GLU A 24 -5.67 3.66 -15.52
CA GLU A 24 -6.61 2.81 -14.81
C GLU A 24 -6.13 2.45 -13.40
N ASP A 25 -4.88 2.04 -13.25
CA ASP A 25 -4.29 1.69 -11.96
C ASP A 25 -4.12 2.92 -11.06
N LEU A 26 -3.80 4.08 -11.63
CA LEU A 26 -3.77 5.36 -10.91
C LEU A 26 -5.15 5.69 -10.35
N LYS A 27 -6.21 5.55 -11.16
CA LYS A 27 -7.60 5.78 -10.74
C LYS A 27 -8.03 4.82 -9.63
N GLN A 28 -7.69 3.53 -9.74
CA GLN A 28 -7.99 2.55 -8.69
C GLN A 28 -7.19 2.85 -7.41
N THR A 29 -5.92 3.26 -7.56
CA THR A 29 -5.08 3.63 -6.43
C THR A 29 -5.66 4.80 -5.66
N ALA A 30 -6.01 5.89 -6.36
CA ALA A 30 -6.64 7.05 -5.75
C ALA A 30 -7.96 6.69 -5.03
N LYS A 31 -8.76 5.77 -5.60
CA LYS A 31 -10.00 5.28 -4.97
C LYS A 31 -9.71 4.54 -3.66
N THR A 32 -8.70 3.68 -3.63
CA THR A 32 -8.30 2.94 -2.43
C THR A 32 -7.71 3.88 -1.37
N LEU A 33 -6.87 4.84 -1.74
CA LEU A 33 -6.35 5.86 -0.82
C LEU A 33 -7.49 6.69 -0.20
N ARG A 34 -8.47 7.12 -1.01
CA ARG A 34 -9.66 7.82 -0.49
C ARG A 34 -10.48 6.95 0.47
N LYS A 35 -10.60 5.63 0.19
CA LYS A 35 -11.27 4.68 1.10
C LYS A 35 -10.53 4.61 2.43
N LEU A 36 -9.20 4.48 2.42
CA LEU A 36 -8.36 4.39 3.62
C LEU A 36 -8.42 5.66 4.49
N LEU A 37 -8.46 6.85 3.88
CA LEU A 37 -8.64 8.12 4.62
C LEU A 37 -9.97 8.18 5.41
N GLY A 38 -10.99 7.44 4.95
CA GLY A 38 -12.28 7.33 5.65
C GLY A 38 -12.32 6.21 6.71
N MET A 39 -11.27 5.41 6.83
CA MET A 39 -11.25 4.22 7.69
C MET A 39 -10.57 4.48 9.04
N THR A 40 -10.93 3.65 10.01
CA THR A 40 -10.16 3.47 11.24
C THR A 40 -9.22 2.27 11.09
N TRP A 41 -8.16 2.22 11.91
CA TRP A 41 -7.23 1.08 11.92
C TRP A 41 -7.94 -0.26 12.12
N ASP A 42 -8.97 -0.26 12.97
CA ASP A 42 -9.77 -1.45 13.22
C ASP A 42 -10.53 -1.92 11.97
N VAL A 43 -11.07 -0.98 11.20
CA VAL A 43 -11.70 -1.29 9.90
C VAL A 43 -10.65 -1.80 8.90
N VAL A 44 -9.45 -1.22 8.86
CA VAL A 44 -8.36 -1.67 7.97
C VAL A 44 -8.00 -3.13 8.24
N TYR A 45 -7.80 -3.52 9.51
CA TYR A 45 -7.43 -4.90 9.85
C TYR A 45 -8.53 -5.92 9.56
N ARG A 46 -9.80 -5.50 9.57
CA ARG A 46 -10.95 -6.36 9.27
C ARG A 46 -11.34 -6.38 7.79
N ASP A 47 -10.85 -5.45 6.98
CA ASP A 47 -11.20 -5.35 5.56
C ASP A 47 -10.51 -6.46 4.75
N THR A 48 -11.30 -7.46 4.35
CA THR A 48 -10.82 -8.60 3.56
C THR A 48 -10.42 -8.21 2.12
N GLY A 49 -10.91 -7.06 1.63
CA GLY A 49 -10.60 -6.55 0.30
C GLY A 49 -9.19 -5.98 0.20
N LEU A 50 -8.70 -5.34 1.28
CA LEU A 50 -7.35 -4.80 1.38
C LEU A 50 -6.28 -5.88 1.42
N LYS A 51 -6.62 -7.14 1.78
CA LYS A 51 -5.63 -8.22 1.97
C LYS A 51 -4.42 -7.74 2.78
N TRP A 52 -4.68 -7.24 3.98
CA TRP A 52 -3.65 -6.79 4.90
C TRP A 52 -2.80 -7.98 5.35
N GLU A 53 -1.58 -8.10 4.84
CA GLU A 53 -0.69 -9.25 5.07
C GLU A 53 0.68 -8.79 5.56
N GLU A 54 1.15 -9.29 6.70
CA GLU A 54 2.50 -8.99 7.20
C GLU A 54 3.58 -9.71 6.38
N ILE A 55 4.65 -8.99 6.02
CA ILE A 55 5.78 -9.57 5.31
C ILE A 55 6.61 -10.40 6.29
N ARG A 56 6.69 -11.72 6.04
CA ARG A 56 7.41 -12.67 6.91
C ARG A 56 8.88 -12.29 7.15
N SER A 57 9.52 -11.68 6.14
CA SER A 57 10.93 -11.29 6.19
C SER A 57 11.18 -9.95 6.90
N SER A 58 10.15 -9.16 7.20
CA SER A 58 10.28 -7.82 7.80
C SER A 58 9.11 -7.52 8.75
N LYS A 59 9.36 -7.67 10.05
CA LYS A 59 8.36 -7.40 11.10
C LYS A 59 7.90 -5.95 11.05
N GLY A 60 6.58 -5.73 11.18
CA GLY A 60 5.99 -4.40 11.14
C GLY A 60 5.89 -3.78 9.73
N THR A 61 6.24 -4.56 8.70
CA THR A 61 5.99 -4.22 7.29
C THR A 61 4.84 -5.05 6.76
N TYR A 62 3.90 -4.40 6.10
CA TYR A 62 2.68 -5.02 5.61
C TYR A 62 2.53 -4.77 4.11
N THR A 63 1.85 -5.69 3.45
CA THR A 63 1.37 -5.49 2.09
C THR A 63 -0.13 -5.27 2.11
N LEU A 64 -0.60 -4.39 1.23
CA LEU A 64 -2.03 -4.18 1.01
C LEU A 64 -2.32 -4.14 -0.48
N ARG A 65 -3.45 -4.72 -0.85
CA ARG A 65 -3.99 -4.69 -2.20
C ARG A 65 -4.60 -3.32 -2.47
N ILE A 66 -3.99 -2.60 -3.40
CA ILE A 66 -4.50 -1.31 -3.87
C ILE A 66 -5.48 -1.51 -5.03
N SER A 67 -5.12 -2.36 -5.99
CA SER A 67 -5.94 -2.66 -7.16
C SER A 67 -5.93 -4.16 -7.44
N ARG A 68 -6.61 -4.61 -8.49
CA ARG A 68 -6.54 -6.03 -8.87
C ARG A 68 -5.12 -6.46 -9.23
N LYS A 69 -4.33 -5.53 -9.78
CA LYS A 69 -2.96 -5.73 -10.25
C LYS A 69 -1.94 -5.08 -9.31
N CYS A 70 -2.28 -4.11 -8.48
CA CYS A 70 -1.29 -3.39 -7.66
C CYS A 70 -1.34 -3.78 -6.18
N ARG A 71 -0.17 -4.03 -5.59
CA ARG A 71 0.05 -4.15 -4.14
C ARG A 71 0.98 -3.05 -3.66
N ALA A 72 0.68 -2.46 -2.52
CA ALA A 72 1.58 -1.53 -1.85
C ALA A 72 2.24 -2.17 -0.64
N ILE A 73 3.45 -1.73 -0.36
CA ILE A 73 4.17 -1.99 0.88
C ILE A 73 3.94 -0.81 1.80
N VAL A 74 3.51 -1.08 3.03
CA VAL A 74 3.25 -0.05 4.04
C VAL A 74 3.82 -0.43 5.38
N VAL A 75 4.08 0.59 6.19
CA VAL A 75 4.39 0.44 7.63
C VAL A 75 3.42 1.29 8.43
N ARG A 76 3.16 0.87 9.66
CA ARG A 76 2.37 1.65 10.62
C ARG A 76 3.32 2.41 11.55
N GLU A 77 3.29 3.73 11.46
CA GLU A 77 4.00 4.64 12.36
C GLU A 77 2.97 5.43 13.17
N GLY A 78 2.57 4.88 14.32
CA GLY A 78 1.50 5.43 15.16
C GLY A 78 0.16 5.46 14.43
N ASP A 79 -0.24 6.68 14.05
CA ASP A 79 -1.50 6.99 13.36
C ASP A 79 -1.35 6.95 11.84
N PHE A 80 -0.11 7.01 11.35
CA PHE A 80 0.22 7.07 9.94
C PHE A 80 0.42 5.67 9.36
N MET A 81 -0.29 5.40 8.27
CA MET A 81 0.02 4.36 7.32
C MET A 81 0.95 4.96 6.27
N ARG A 82 2.23 4.62 6.37
CA ARG A 82 3.24 5.12 5.46
C ARG A 82 3.43 4.17 4.30
N PHE A 83 3.23 4.68 3.10
CA PHE A 83 3.41 3.92 1.87
C PHE A 83 4.87 4.00 1.46
N LEU A 84 5.51 2.84 1.36
CA LEU A 84 6.91 2.72 1.01
C LEU A 84 7.12 2.51 -0.49
N ALA A 85 6.31 1.64 -1.11
CA ALA A 85 6.40 1.30 -2.53
C ALA A 85 5.06 0.79 -3.08
N ILE A 86 4.87 0.85 -4.40
CA ILE A 86 3.78 0.15 -5.11
C ILE A 86 4.38 -0.81 -6.12
N HIS A 87 4.02 -2.08 -6.01
CA HIS A 87 4.32 -3.11 -6.97
C HIS A 87 3.08 -3.40 -7.81
N ALA A 88 3.13 -3.04 -9.09
CA ALA A 88 2.19 -3.57 -10.07
C ALA A 88 2.60 -5.02 -10.40
N ASP A 89 1.69 -5.96 -10.16
CA ASP A 89 1.72 -7.35 -10.60
C ASP A 89 1.56 -7.38 -12.12
N HIS A 90 2.60 -6.90 -12.80
CA HIS A 90 2.93 -7.42 -14.12
C HIS A 90 3.78 -8.66 -13.84
N ASN A 91 3.29 -9.83 -14.28
CA ASN A 91 4.12 -11.03 -14.40
C ASN A 91 5.41 -10.65 -15.14
N GLY A 92 6.51 -10.50 -14.41
CA GLY A 92 7.84 -10.21 -14.97
C GLY A 92 8.50 -8.99 -14.35
N ALA A 93 9.06 -9.13 -13.16
CA ALA A 93 10.34 -8.51 -12.76
C ALA A 93 10.69 -8.87 -11.31
N TYR A 94 10.89 -10.16 -11.04
CA TYR A 94 12.00 -10.52 -10.17
C TYR A 94 13.28 -10.41 -11.01
N GLU A 95 13.64 -9.20 -11.41
CA GLU A 95 14.96 -8.95 -11.95
C GLU A 95 15.75 -8.18 -10.89
N ASN A 96 16.44 -8.99 -10.08
CA ASN A 96 17.67 -8.69 -9.38
C ASN A 96 17.84 -7.30 -8.74
N ARG A 97 17.71 -7.26 -7.41
CA ARG A 97 18.67 -6.52 -6.57
C ARG A 97 19.23 -7.46 -5.52
N GLY A 98 20.12 -8.34 -5.99
CA GLY A 98 21.09 -9.03 -5.17
C GLY A 98 22.50 -8.68 -5.67
N SER A 99 23.33 -8.24 -4.71
CA SER A 99 24.79 -8.01 -4.77
C SER A 99 25.23 -6.59 -5.09
#